data_AF-A0A2N5CD04-F1
#
_entry.id   AF-A0A2N5CD04-F1
#
_cell.length_a   1.000
_cell.length_b   1.000
_cell.length_c   1.000
_cell.angle_alpha   90.00
_cell.angle_beta   90.00
_cell.angle_gamma   90.00
#
_symmetry.space_group_name_H-M   'P 1'
#
loop_
_entity.id
_entity.type
_entity.pdbx_description
1 polymer ?
#
loop_
_entity_poly.entity_id
_entity_poly.type
_entity_poly.pdbx_seq_one_letter_code
_entity_poly.pdbx_strand_id
1 'polypeptide(L)'
;MPAYQAASILLEAHYFGDDAELLRLPCDSVTVQGGAIVVDGLETRFLRGLRWTPDYLSFEAGGDHHRYPVSRPAVVGPQAARFALL
;
A
#
# COMPACT_ATOMS: atom_id res chain seq x y z
N MET A 1 16.82 4.79 7.56
CA MET A 1 15.62 3.99 7.19
C MET A 1 15.11 4.54 5.88
N PRO A 2 14.79 3.72 4.87
CA PRO A 2 14.36 4.26 3.59
C PRO A 2 12.90 4.70 3.70
N ALA A 3 12.72 6.02 3.82
CA ALA A 3 11.48 6.66 3.45
C ALA A 3 11.60 6.99 1.96
N TYR A 4 10.69 6.42 1.17
CA TYR A 4 10.58 6.64 -0.26
C TYR A 4 9.61 7.80 -0.51
N GLN A 5 10.01 8.71 -1.38
CA GLN A 5 9.09 9.68 -1.98
C GLN A 5 8.41 8.98 -3.16
N ALA A 6 7.13 8.66 -3.00
CA ALA A 6 6.33 7.97 -4.01
C ALA A 6 5.06 8.78 -4.23
N ALA A 7 4.69 9.01 -5.49
CA ALA A 7 3.49 9.78 -5.83
C ALA A 7 2.19 8.99 -5.58
N SER A 8 2.27 7.66 -5.59
CA SER A 8 1.14 6.78 -5.33
C SER A 8 1.60 5.38 -4.93
N ILE A 9 0.72 4.67 -4.22
CA ILE A 9 0.77 3.22 -4.06
C ILE A 9 -0.29 2.55 -4.94
N LEU A 10 -0.03 1.30 -5.32
CA LEU A 10 -0.98 0.40 -5.95
C LEU A 10 -1.21 -0.78 -5.00
N LEU A 11 -2.47 -1.04 -4.69
CA LEU A 11 -2.91 -2.22 -3.96
C LEU A 11 -3.47 -3.21 -4.97
N GLU A 12 -3.06 -4.48 -4.85
CA GLU A 12 -3.42 -5.54 -5.77
C GLU A 12 -3.95 -6.73 -4.96
N ALA A 13 -5.08 -7.31 -5.37
CA ALA A 13 -5.53 -8.62 -4.91
C ALA A 13 -5.77 -9.52 -6.12
N HIS A 14 -5.14 -10.69 -6.14
CA HIS A 14 -5.23 -11.65 -7.24
C HIS A 14 -6.18 -12.77 -6.85
N TYR A 15 -7.13 -13.06 -7.74
CA TYR A 15 -8.08 -14.17 -7.57
C TYR A 15 -7.66 -15.36 -8.44
N PHE A 16 -8.33 -16.50 -8.27
CA PHE A 16 -8.10 -17.64 -9.16
C PHE A 16 -8.39 -17.25 -10.62
N GLY A 17 -7.41 -17.46 -11.51
CA GLY A 17 -7.46 -17.03 -12.91
C GLY A 17 -6.55 -15.81 -13.16
N ASP A 18 -6.93 -14.97 -14.12
CA ASP A 18 -6.26 -13.70 -14.46
C ASP A 18 -6.98 -12.46 -13.88
N ASP A 19 -7.97 -12.68 -12.99
CA ASP A 19 -8.74 -11.59 -12.38
C ASP A 19 -7.98 -10.97 -11.20
N ALA A 20 -7.89 -9.64 -11.20
CA ALA A 20 -7.27 -8.88 -10.11
C ALA A 20 -8.08 -7.63 -9.78
N GLU A 21 -8.17 -7.32 -8.49
CA GLU A 21 -8.66 -6.04 -7.97
C GLU A 21 -7.49 -5.11 -7.76
N LEU A 22 -7.57 -3.92 -8.38
CA LEU A 22 -6.51 -2.94 -8.37
C LEU A 22 -7.04 -1.62 -7.80
N LEU A 23 -6.34 -1.07 -6.80
CA LEU A 23 -6.65 0.25 -6.25
C LEU A 23 -5.38 1.09 -6.15
N ARG A 24 -5.31 2.15 -6.95
CA ARG A 24 -4.23 3.14 -6.88
C ARG A 24 -4.64 4.30 -5.98
N LEU A 25 -3.79 4.65 -5.02
CA LEU A 25 -4.02 5.76 -4.10
C LEU A 25 -2.82 6.72 -4.13
N PRO A 26 -3.04 8.04 -4.30
CA PRO A 26 -2.00 9.03 -4.07
C PRO A 26 -1.47 8.94 -2.64
N CYS A 27 -0.17 9.16 -2.47
CA CYS A 27 0.47 9.24 -1.17
C CYS A 27 1.61 10.27 -1.19
N ASP A 28 2.07 10.69 -0.03
CA ASP A 28 3.20 11.60 0.10
C ASP A 28 4.51 10.82 0.28
N SER A 29 4.47 9.74 1.06
CA SER A 29 5.65 8.92 1.32
C SER A 29 5.31 7.49 1.72
N VAL A 30 6.28 6.61 1.51
CA VAL A 30 6.22 5.21 1.91
C VAL A 30 7.44 4.89 2.77
N THR A 31 7.22 4.40 3.98
CA THR A 31 8.28 3.96 4.89
C THR A 31 8.20 2.46 5.08
N VAL A 32 9.27 1.74 4.74
CA VAL A 32 9.36 0.29 4.93
C VAL A 32 10.24 0.01 6.15
N GLN A 33 9.65 -0.54 7.22
CA GLN A 33 10.35 -0.78 8.48
C GLN A 33 9.70 -1.90 9.31
N GLY A 34 10.54 -2.76 9.91
CA GLY A 34 10.13 -3.61 11.04
C GLY A 34 8.98 -4.56 10.72
N GLY A 35 9.00 -5.15 9.52
CA GLY A 35 7.95 -6.07 9.07
C GLY A 35 6.65 -5.36 8.67
N ALA A 36 6.68 -4.05 8.40
CA ALA A 36 5.53 -3.30 7.94
C ALA A 36 5.90 -2.21 6.94
N ILE A 37 4.90 -1.80 6.17
CA ILE A 37 4.91 -0.61 5.33
C ILE A 37 3.98 0.39 5.97
N VAL A 38 4.47 1.61 6.22
CA VAL A 38 3.65 2.75 6.60
C VAL A 38 3.58 3.68 5.40
N VAL A 39 2.37 4.08 5.03
CA VAL A 39 2.13 4.99 3.92
C VAL A 39 1.42 6.22 4.47
N ASP A 40 2.00 7.38 4.22
CA ASP A 40 1.50 8.68 4.65
C ASP A 40 0.92 9.46 3.45
N GLY A 41 0.03 10.42 3.73
CA GLY A 41 -0.65 11.21 2.69
C GLY A 41 -1.81 10.48 2.00
N LEU A 42 -2.30 9.37 2.57
CA LEU A 42 -3.40 8.60 1.99
C LEU A 42 -4.77 9.15 2.34
N GLU A 43 -5.70 9.12 1.38
CA GLU A 43 -7.13 9.28 1.66
C GLU A 43 -7.71 8.00 2.29
N THR A 44 -7.62 7.90 3.62
CA THR A 44 -8.00 6.70 4.41
C THR A 44 -9.46 6.26 4.24
N ARG A 45 -10.35 7.13 3.74
CA ARG A 45 -11.73 6.78 3.37
C ARG A 45 -11.80 5.66 2.33
N PHE A 46 -10.88 5.61 1.37
CA PHE A 46 -10.85 4.53 0.37
C PHE A 46 -10.44 3.20 0.99
N LEU A 47 -9.51 3.22 1.94
CA LEU A 47 -9.10 2.03 2.68
C LEU A 47 -10.19 1.51 3.62
N ARG A 48 -10.96 2.41 4.25
CA ARG A 48 -12.11 2.04 5.10
C ARG A 48 -13.25 1.42 4.28
N GLY A 49 -13.40 1.82 3.02
CA GLY A 49 -14.37 1.26 2.08
C GLY A 49 -13.90 -0.01 1.37
N LEU A 50 -12.67 -0.46 1.61
CA LEU A 50 -12.08 -1.59 0.90
C LEU A 50 -12.82 -2.89 1.27
N ARG A 51 -13.38 -3.56 0.26
CA ARG A 51 -14.16 -4.80 0.44
C ARG A 51 -13.34 -6.07 0.29
N TRP A 52 -12.09 -5.95 -0.12
CA TRP A 52 -11.14 -7.02 -0.34
C TRP A 52 -9.86 -6.78 0.47
N THR A 53 -9.01 -7.79 0.55
CA THR A 53 -7.71 -7.70 1.23
C THR A 53 -6.61 -7.68 0.17
N PRO A 54 -5.73 -6.67 0.14
CA PRO A 54 -4.60 -6.66 -0.78
C PRO A 54 -3.64 -7.80 -0.48
N ASP A 55 -3.16 -8.45 -1.54
CA ASP A 55 -2.05 -9.41 -1.49
C ASP A 55 -0.72 -8.69 -1.66
N TYR A 56 -0.68 -7.64 -2.49
CA TYR A 56 0.51 -6.86 -2.77
C TYR A 56 0.26 -5.36 -2.65
N LEU A 57 1.31 -4.66 -2.20
CA LEU A 57 1.45 -3.22 -2.28
C LEU A 57 2.68 -2.92 -3.11
N SER A 58 2.48 -2.14 -4.18
CA SER A 58 3.55 -1.68 -5.06
C SER A 58 3.61 -0.16 -5.19
N PHE A 59 4.79 0.37 -5.46
CA PHE A 59 5.02 1.81 -5.70
C PHE A 59 6.31 2.03 -6.50
N GLU A 60 6.39 3.19 -7.15
CA GLU A 60 7.60 3.65 -7.83
C GLU A 60 8.30 4.72 -6.99
N ALA A 61 9.61 4.57 -6.79
CA ALA A 61 10.43 5.57 -6.12
C ALA A 61 11.86 5.53 -6.64
N GLY A 62 12.43 6.70 -6.95
CA GLY A 62 13.82 6.79 -7.39
C GLY A 62 14.16 6.04 -8.69
N GLY A 63 13.15 5.72 -9.51
CA GLY A 63 13.31 4.92 -10.74
C GLY A 63 13.16 3.42 -10.54
N ASP A 64 13.01 2.96 -9.29
CA ASP A 64 12.79 1.56 -8.95
C ASP A 64 11.30 1.28 -8.69
N HIS A 65 10.85 0.10 -9.13
CA HIS A 65 9.52 -0.42 -8.80
C HIS A 65 9.65 -1.37 -7.60
N HIS A 66 9.09 -0.95 -6.48
CA HIS A 66 9.02 -1.74 -5.26
C HIS A 66 7.67 -2.46 -5.20
N ARG A 67 7.69 -3.77 -4.92
CA ARG A 67 6.48 -4.59 -4.73
C ARG A 67 6.67 -5.52 -3.55
N TYR A 68 5.74 -5.47 -2.61
CA TYR A 68 5.81 -6.23 -1.36
C TYR A 68 4.52 -7.01 -1.13
N PRO A 69 4.59 -8.27 -0.69
CA PRO A 69 3.43 -8.98 -0.18
C PRO A 69 2.99 -8.36 1.15
N VAL A 70 1.69 -8.11 1.30
CA VAL A 70 1.15 -7.42 2.47
C VAL A 70 -0.13 -8.07 2.98
N SER A 71 -0.48 -7.76 4.22
CA SER A 71 -1.79 -8.06 4.80
C SER A 71 -2.76 -6.88 4.68
N ARG A 72 -3.98 -7.09 5.20
CA ARG A 72 -5.01 -6.05 5.31
C ARG A 72 -4.46 -4.76 5.96
N PRO A 73 -4.73 -3.57 5.38
CA PRO A 73 -4.32 -2.31 5.97
C PRO A 73 -5.00 -2.04 7.30
N ALA A 74 -4.24 -1.46 8.24
CA ALA A 74 -4.74 -0.82 9.43
C ALA A 74 -4.60 0.70 9.29
N VAL A 75 -5.69 1.44 9.48
CA VAL A 75 -5.64 2.91 9.51
C VAL A 75 -5.02 3.33 10.85
N VAL A 76 -3.84 3.98 10.80
CA VAL A 76 -3.06 4.36 11.99
C VAL A 76 -3.04 5.88 12.24
N GLY A 77 -3.65 6.65 11.35
CA GLY A 77 -3.80 8.10 11.48
C GLY A 77 -4.84 8.65 10.51
N PRO A 78 -5.07 9.98 10.48
CA PRO A 78 -6.04 10.61 9.59
C PRO A 78 -5.70 10.41 8.10
N GLN A 79 -4.40 10.42 7.77
CA GLN A 79 -3.87 10.26 6.42
C GLN A 79 -2.77 9.19 6.35
N ALA A 80 -2.79 8.23 7.27
CA ALA A 80 -1.75 7.21 7.37
C ALA A 80 -2.35 5.81 7.50
N ALA A 81 -1.76 4.86 6.80
CA ALA A 81 -2.10 3.45 6.87
C ALA A 81 -0.86 2.59 7.04
N ARG A 82 -1.01 1.50 7.79
CA ARG A 82 0.01 0.50 8.04
C ARG A 82 -0.41 -0.82 7.41
N PHE A 83 0.51 -1.43 6.68
CA PHE A 83 0.38 -2.75 6.07
C PHE A 83 1.44 -3.65 6.70
N ALA A 84 1.06 -4.82 7.23
CA ALA A 84 2.07 -5.78 7.67
C ALA A 84 2.64 -6.50 6.44
N LEU A 85 3.95 -6.75 6.43
CA LEU A 85 4.62 -7.56 5.41
C LEU A 85 4.36 -9.05 5.70
N LEU A 86 4.27 -9.85 4.63
CA LEU A 86 4.12 -11.30 4.68
C LEU A 86 5.39 -12.03 4.22
#